data_AF-X1R441-F1
#
_entry.id   AF-X1R441-F1
#
_cell.length_a   1.000
_cell.length_b   1.000
_cell.length_c   1.000
_cell.angle_alpha   90.00
_cell.angle_beta   90.00
_cell.angle_gamma   90.00
#
_symmetry.space_group_name_H-M   'P 1'
#
loop_
_entity.id
_entity.type
_entity.pdbx_description
1 polymer ?
#
loop_
_entity_poly.entity_id
_entity_poly.type
_entity_poly.pdbx_seq_one_letter_code
_entity_poly.pdbx_strand_id
1 'polypeptide(L)'
;PRKEITSHELCLILEVVAKDQELANTICAFARSTLMHYSYKGRVATAGNLAFPYAPSDIPTGAVYKFNIHHLIEVDDPDELFSIEMVEV
;
A
#
# COMPACT_ATOMS: atom_id res chain seq x y z
N PRO A 1 3.56 4.65 -21.77
CA PRO A 1 2.31 4.04 -21.24
C PRO A 1 1.52 3.32 -22.34
N ARG A 2 1.12 2.05 -22.11
CA ARG A 2 0.13 1.37 -22.99
C ARG A 2 -1.24 2.01 -22.77
N LYS A 3 -1.88 2.47 -23.83
CA LYS A 3 -3.21 3.11 -23.79
C LYS A 3 -4.36 2.11 -23.96
N GLU A 4 -4.07 0.92 -24.47
CA GLU A 4 -5.06 -0.13 -24.73
C GLU A 4 -4.82 -1.32 -23.80
N ILE A 5 -5.89 -1.78 -23.16
CA ILE A 5 -5.87 -2.94 -22.27
C ILE A 5 -6.11 -4.19 -23.12
N THR A 6 -5.14 -5.10 -23.12
CA THR A 6 -5.23 -6.41 -23.79
C THR A 6 -5.44 -7.57 -22.81
N SER A 7 -5.54 -7.27 -21.51
CA SER A 7 -5.69 -8.26 -20.44
C SER A 7 -7.15 -8.54 -20.15
N HIS A 8 -7.47 -9.78 -19.76
CA HIS A 8 -8.82 -10.18 -19.35
C HIS A 8 -9.15 -9.83 -17.89
N GLU A 9 -8.12 -9.69 -17.06
CA GLU A 9 -8.25 -9.43 -15.62
C GLU A 9 -7.39 -8.24 -15.19
N LEU A 10 -7.77 -7.62 -14.08
CA LEU A 10 -7.05 -6.53 -13.43
C LEU A 10 -6.61 -6.96 -12.03
N CYS A 11 -5.32 -6.87 -11.76
CA CYS A 11 -4.79 -7.03 -10.41
C CYS A 11 -4.85 -5.68 -9.68
N LEU A 12 -5.40 -5.69 -8.47
CA LEU A 12 -5.49 -4.53 -7.59
C LEU A 12 -4.74 -4.82 -6.30
N ILE A 13 -3.80 -3.94 -5.93
CA ILE A 13 -3.13 -3.94 -4.63
C ILE A 13 -3.54 -2.65 -3.94
N LEU A 14 -4.08 -2.76 -2.73
CA LEU A 14 -4.48 -1.61 -1.92
C LEU A 14 -3.63 -1.59 -0.65
N GLU A 15 -3.07 -0.42 -0.35
CA GLU A 15 -2.44 -0.11 0.92
C GLU A 15 -3.27 0.95 1.62
N VAL A 16 -3.51 0.76 2.91
CA VAL A 16 -4.35 1.66 3.72
C VAL A 16 -3.54 2.15 4.91
N VAL A 17 -3.30 3.46 4.94
CA VAL A 17 -2.66 4.14 6.06
C VAL A 17 -3.71 4.97 6.78
N ALA A 18 -3.80 4.82 8.10
CA ALA A 18 -4.75 5.54 8.94
C ALA A 18 -4.12 5.94 10.27
N LYS A 19 -4.91 6.63 11.12
CA LYS A 19 -4.46 7.13 12.43
C LYS A 19 -4.02 6.01 13.38
N ASP A 20 -4.66 4.85 13.29
CA ASP A 20 -4.37 3.64 14.06
C ASP A 20 -4.67 2.39 13.21
N GLN A 21 -4.17 1.23 13.68
CA GLN A 21 -4.28 -0.03 12.95
C GLN A 21 -5.74 -0.52 12.83
N GLU A 22 -6.59 -0.21 13.82
CA GLU A 22 -7.98 -0.61 13.82
C GLU A 22 -8.75 0.10 12.68
N LEU A 23 -8.54 1.40 12.53
CA LEU A 23 -9.14 2.17 11.43
C LEU A 23 -8.58 1.74 10.08
N ALA A 24 -7.27 1.47 9.98
CA ALA A 24 -6.65 0.96 8.74
C ALA A 24 -7.27 -0.38 8.33
N ASN A 25 -7.40 -1.32 9.27
CA ASN A 25 -8.04 -2.62 9.05
C ASN A 25 -9.50 -2.45 8.64
N THR A 26 -10.24 -1.55 9.28
CA THR A 26 -11.65 -1.28 8.99
C THR A 26 -11.84 -0.77 7.56
N ILE A 27 -11.04 0.20 7.14
CA ILE A 27 -11.08 0.75 5.78
C ILE A 27 -10.68 -0.32 4.75
N CYS A 28 -9.63 -1.11 5.02
CA CYS A 28 -9.19 -2.19 4.14
C CYS A 28 -10.29 -3.25 3.94
N ALA A 29 -10.89 -3.71 5.05
CA ALA A 29 -11.99 -4.67 5.02
C ALA A 29 -13.24 -4.11 4.28
N PHE A 30 -13.54 -2.82 4.47
CA PHE A 30 -14.63 -2.15 3.77
C PHE A 30 -14.37 -2.07 2.26
N ALA A 31 -13.16 -1.69 1.85
CA ALA A 31 -12.78 -1.63 0.44
C ALA A 31 -12.87 -3.02 -0.21
N ARG A 32 -12.33 -4.05 0.45
CA ARG A 32 -12.41 -5.44 -0.01
C ARG A 32 -13.86 -5.90 -0.17
N SER A 33 -14.70 -5.72 0.86
CA SER A 33 -16.11 -6.10 0.82
C SER A 33 -16.88 -5.38 -0.29
N THR A 34 -16.60 -4.08 -0.46
CA THR A 34 -17.21 -3.28 -1.53
C THR A 34 -16.83 -3.81 -2.91
N LEU A 35 -15.53 -4.07 -3.15
CA LEU A 35 -15.04 -4.54 -4.44
C LEU A 35 -15.51 -5.97 -4.76
N MET A 36 -15.64 -6.84 -3.75
CA MET A 36 -16.20 -8.19 -3.91
C MET A 36 -17.58 -8.19 -4.56
N HIS A 37 -18.41 -7.18 -4.23
CA HIS A 37 -19.79 -7.07 -4.70
C HIS A 37 -20.04 -5.93 -5.69
N TYR A 38 -19.00 -5.22 -6.10
CA TYR A 38 -19.11 -4.08 -7.00
C TYR A 38 -19.80 -4.48 -8.30
N SER A 39 -20.70 -3.63 -8.80
CA SER A 39 -21.45 -3.91 -10.01
C SER A 39 -20.69 -3.40 -11.24
N TYR A 40 -20.66 -4.20 -12.30
CA TYR A 40 -20.10 -3.81 -13.58
C TYR A 40 -20.90 -4.45 -14.72
N LYS A 41 -20.83 -3.83 -15.90
CA LYS A 41 -21.56 -4.31 -17.09
C LYS A 41 -21.08 -5.70 -17.47
N GLY A 42 -22.02 -6.64 -17.62
CA GLY A 42 -21.71 -8.01 -18.02
C GLY A 42 -21.31 -8.94 -16.87
N ARG A 43 -21.51 -8.53 -15.61
CA ARG A 43 -21.27 -9.40 -14.44
C ARG A 43 -22.16 -10.65 -14.50
N VAL A 44 -21.52 -11.82 -14.49
CA VAL A 44 -22.21 -13.13 -14.46
C VAL A 44 -22.34 -13.65 -13.03
N ALA A 45 -21.33 -13.42 -12.17
CA ALA A 45 -21.31 -13.91 -10.80
C ALA A 45 -22.21 -13.10 -9.86
N THR A 46 -22.95 -13.79 -8.99
CA THR A 46 -23.79 -13.19 -7.93
C THR A 46 -23.09 -13.17 -6.57
N ALA A 47 -22.07 -14.00 -6.37
CA ALA A 47 -21.35 -14.16 -5.10
C ALA A 47 -20.18 -13.17 -4.96
N GLY A 48 -19.07 -13.41 -5.66
CA GLY A 48 -17.85 -12.60 -5.54
C GLY A 48 -17.15 -12.40 -6.88
N ASN A 49 -16.63 -11.18 -7.08
CA ASN A 49 -15.96 -10.78 -8.32
C ASN A 49 -14.43 -10.89 -8.27
N LEU A 50 -13.84 -11.20 -7.11
CA LEU A 50 -12.40 -11.14 -6.92
C LEU A 50 -11.84 -12.50 -6.52
N ALA A 51 -10.62 -12.77 -6.99
CA ALA A 51 -9.73 -13.76 -6.42
C ALA A 51 -8.71 -13.06 -5.52
N PHE A 52 -8.31 -13.70 -4.41
CA PHE A 52 -7.32 -13.16 -3.49
C PHE A 52 -5.94 -13.76 -3.75
N PRO A 53 -4.90 -12.94 -3.97
CA PRO A 53 -3.54 -13.44 -4.18
C PRO A 53 -2.87 -13.95 -2.90
N TYR A 54 -3.40 -13.62 -1.72
CA TYR A 54 -2.83 -13.96 -0.41
C TYR A 54 -3.86 -14.56 0.54
N ALA A 55 -3.36 -15.33 1.52
CA ALA A 55 -4.12 -15.84 2.65
C ALA A 55 -3.30 -15.60 3.94
N PRO A 56 -3.73 -14.72 4.86
CA PRO A 56 -4.96 -13.92 4.82
C PRO A 56 -4.96 -12.86 3.70
N SER A 57 -6.15 -12.46 3.25
CA SER A 57 -6.30 -11.42 2.21
C SER A 57 -5.90 -10.04 2.70
N ASP A 58 -6.15 -9.78 3.99
CA ASP A 58 -5.86 -8.51 4.65
C ASP A 58 -4.65 -8.76 5.55
N ILE A 59 -3.56 -8.01 5.32
CA ILE A 59 -2.29 -8.22 6.00
C ILE A 59 -1.94 -6.94 6.78
N PRO A 60 -1.98 -6.95 8.12
CA PRO A 60 -1.51 -5.82 8.92
C PRO A 60 0.01 -5.67 8.78
N THR A 61 0.45 -4.50 8.31
CA THR A 61 1.88 -4.18 8.11
C THR A 61 2.48 -3.33 9.23
N GLY A 62 1.66 -2.87 10.18
CA GLY A 62 2.09 -2.07 11.33
C GLY A 62 2.19 -0.57 11.04
N ALA A 63 2.86 0.14 11.94
CA ALA A 63 3.02 1.58 11.84
C ALA A 63 3.96 1.96 10.69
N VAL A 64 3.57 2.97 9.92
CA VAL A 64 4.42 3.60 8.91
C VAL A 64 4.91 4.94 9.43
N TYR A 65 6.18 5.26 9.16
CA TYR A 65 6.83 6.44 9.70
C TYR A 65 7.27 7.37 8.57
N LYS A 66 7.08 8.67 8.77
CA LYS A 66 7.66 9.69 7.92
C LYS A 66 8.84 10.31 8.66
N PHE A 67 10.04 10.07 8.15
CA PHE A 67 11.25 10.71 8.65
C PHE A 67 11.47 12.02 7.88
N ASN A 68 11.94 13.05 8.59
CA ASN A 68 12.39 14.30 7.98
C ASN A 68 13.76 14.64 8.58
N ILE A 69 14.75 14.85 7.70
CA ILE A 69 16.05 15.39 8.07
C ILE A 69 16.00 16.88 7.75
N HIS A 70 16.09 17.72 8.78
CA HIS A 70 16.18 19.16 8.62
C HIS A 70 17.65 19.58 8.75
N HIS A 71 18.35 19.60 7.61
CA HIS A 71 19.75 20.01 7.55
C HIS A 71 19.82 21.54 7.37
N LEU A 72 20.02 22.25 8.47
CA LEU A 72 19.99 23.72 8.50
C LEU A 72 21.35 24.37 8.19
N ILE A 73 22.44 23.68 8.51
CA ILE A 73 23.81 24.16 8.36
C ILE A 73 24.33 23.68 7.00
N GLU A 74 25.00 24.52 6.22
CA GLU A 74 25.71 24.05 5.02
C GLU A 74 27.05 23.43 5.44
N VAL A 75 27.37 22.25 4.90
CA VAL A 75 28.62 21.53 5.14
C VAL A 75 29.18 21.05 3.81
N ASP A 76 30.52 21.00 3.70
CA ASP A 76 31.18 20.53 2.49
C ASP A 76 31.22 18.99 2.44
N ASP A 77 31.24 18.32 3.62
CA ASP A 77 31.22 16.86 3.78
C ASP A 77 30.06 16.45 4.71
N PRO A 78 29.18 15.49 4.31
CA PRO A 78 28.10 15.00 5.16
C PRO A 78 28.56 14.39 6.50
N ASP A 79 29.83 14.03 6.66
CA ASP A 79 30.41 13.45 7.88
C ASP A 79 31.09 14.48 8.80
N GLU A 80 31.16 15.76 8.40
CA GLU A 80 31.96 16.79 9.07
C GLU A 80 31.51 17.08 10.52
N LEU A 81 30.20 17.01 10.78
CA LEU A 81 29.62 17.36 12.09
C LEU A 81 29.33 16.14 12.97
N PHE A 82 29.05 14.99 12.36
CA PHE A 82 28.69 13.76 13.05
C PHE A 82 29.23 12.56 12.27
N SER A 83 30.07 11.74 12.89
CA SER A 83 30.61 10.54 12.24
C SER A 83 29.50 9.51 11.94
N ILE A 84 29.42 9.09 10.69
CA ILE A 84 28.46 8.13 10.14
C ILE A 84 29.20 6.82 9.83
N GLU A 85 28.73 5.73 10.42
CA GLU A 85 29.20 4.38 10.09
C GLU A 85 28.10 3.65 9.31
N MET A 86 28.43 3.17 8.10
CA MET A 86 27.51 2.40 7.27
C MET A 86 27.59 0.92 7.65
N VAL A 87 26.45 0.34 8.05
CA VAL A 87 26.35 -1.08 8.41
C VAL A 87 25.53 -1.80 7.34
N GLU A 88 26.08 -2.89 6.79
CA GLU A 88 25.34 -3.80 5.90
C GLU A 88 24.38 -4.67 6.73
N VAL A 89 23.12 -4.76 6.29
CA VAL A 89 22.06 -5.56 6.92
C VAL A 89 21.68 -6.73 6.03
#